data_AF-A0A357LVN3-F1
#
_entry.id   AF-A0A357LVN3-F1
#
_cell.length_a   1.000
_cell.length_b   1.000
_cell.length_c   1.000
_cell.angle_alpha   90.00
_cell.angle_beta   90.00
_cell.angle_gamma   90.00
#
_symmetry.space_group_name_H-M   'P 1'
#
loop_
_entity.id
_entity.type
_entity.pdbx_description
1 polymer ?
#
loop_
_entity_poly.entity_id
_entity_poly.type
_entity_poly.pdbx_seq_one_letter_code
_entity_poly.pdbx_strand_id
1 'polypeptide(L)' 'MQQQDIRVTASIGALSAIPQVDTDPDTLLRDVDEYLYDAKNQGRDRAVFHIPELSSDKI' A
#
# COMPACT_ATOMS: atom_id res chain seq x y z
N MET A 1 -31.97 -15.20 -15.83
CA MET A 1 -31.28 -14.21 -14.96
C MET A 1 -30.38 -13.39 -15.85
N GLN A 2 -30.60 -12.07 -15.94
CA GLN A 2 -29.66 -11.19 -16.66
C GLN A 2 -28.43 -11.00 -15.77
N GLN A 3 -27.24 -11.27 -16.28
CA GLN A 3 -25.99 -10.99 -15.58
C GLN A 3 -25.80 -9.48 -15.51
N GLN A 4 -25.64 -8.95 -14.30
CA GLN A 4 -25.34 -7.53 -14.09
C GLN A 4 -23.85 -7.38 -13.81
N ASP A 5 -23.18 -6.54 -14.60
CA ASP A 5 -21.76 -6.25 -14.43
C ASP A 5 -21.59 -5.14 -13.38
N ILE A 6 -20.86 -5.44 -12.30
CA ILE A 6 -20.55 -4.49 -11.24
C ILE A 6 -19.11 -4.00 -11.43
N ARG A 7 -18.95 -2.70 -11.67
CA ARG A 7 -17.62 -2.07 -11.72
C ARG A 7 -17.17 -1.69 -10.32
N VAL A 8 -15.99 -2.15 -9.93
CA VAL A 8 -15.36 -1.83 -8.65
C VAL A 8 -13.95 -1.28 -8.89
N THR A 9 -13.47 -0.52 -7.91
CA THR A 9 -12.09 -0.02 -7.85
C THR A 9 -11.47 -0.44 -6.52
N ALA A 10 -10.14 -0.48 -6.46
CA ALA A 10 -9.40 -0.82 -5.25
C ALA A 10 -8.48 0.32 -4.84
N SER A 11 -8.26 0.48 -3.54
CA SER A 11 -7.16 1.27 -3.00
C SER A 11 -6.14 0.28 -2.45
N ILE A 12 -4.86 0.50 -2.71
CA ILE A 12 -3.79 -0.45 -2.39
C ILE A 12 -2.69 0.31 -1.65
N GLY A 13 -2.32 -0.14 -0.45
CA GLY A 13 -1.07 0.21 0.21
C GLY A 13 -0.02 -0.85 -0.10
N ALA A 14 1.22 -0.47 -0.34
CA ALA A 14 2.30 -1.41 -0.59
C ALA A 14 3.62 -0.96 0.06
N LEU A 15 4.37 -1.92 0.59
CA LEU A 15 5.71 -1.73 1.16
C LEU A 15 6.61 -2.83 0.61
N SER A 16 7.79 -2.44 0.15
CA SER A 16 8.87 -3.37 -0.14
C SER A 16 9.98 -3.13 0.87
N ALA A 17 10.38 -4.17 1.59
CA ALA A 17 11.45 -4.10 2.59
C ALA A 17 12.22 -5.42 2.60
N ILE A 18 13.52 -5.36 2.88
CA ILE A 18 14.34 -6.53 3.19
C ILE A 18 14.29 -6.72 4.72
N PRO A 19 13.60 -7.75 5.24
CA PRO A 19 13.48 -7.93 6.68
C PRO A 19 14.83 -8.27 7.31
N GLN A 20 15.10 -7.64 8.46
CA GLN A 20 16.21 -7.96 9.36
C GLN A 20 15.79 -9.09 10.30
N VAL A 21 16.75 -9.65 11.05
CA VAL A 21 16.52 -10.77 12.01
C VAL A 21 15.44 -10.46 13.06
N ASP A 22 15.26 -9.19 13.38
CA ASP A 22 14.33 -8.66 14.38
C ASP A 22 13.07 -8.02 13.76
N THR A 23 12.87 -8.14 12.45
CA THR A 23 11.69 -7.57 11.80
C THR A 23 10.46 -8.42 12.09
N ASP A 24 9.51 -7.83 12.81
CA ASP A 24 8.18 -8.39 13.07
C ASP A 24 7.26 -8.16 11.85
N PRO A 25 6.71 -9.23 11.22
CA PRO A 25 5.74 -9.10 10.13
C PRO A 25 4.53 -8.23 10.46
N ASP A 26 4.08 -8.20 11.71
CA ASP A 26 2.92 -7.38 12.11
C ASP A 26 3.23 -5.88 12.02
N THR A 27 4.50 -5.51 12.23
CA THR A 27 4.95 -4.11 12.04
C THR A 27 4.90 -3.75 10.56
N LEU A 28 5.37 -4.62 9.66
CA LEU A 28 5.29 -4.37 8.21
C LEU A 28 3.85 -4.23 7.73
N LEU A 29 2.93 -5.07 8.25
CA LEU A 29 1.51 -4.97 7.91
C LEU A 29 0.89 -3.66 8.39
N ARG A 30 1.23 -3.22 9.60
CA ARG A 30 0.75 -1.95 10.15
C ARG A 30 1.21 -0.77 9.30
N ASP A 31 2.47 -0.78 8.87
CA ASP A 31 3.03 0.28 8.03
C ASP A 31 2.37 0.30 6.64
N VAL A 32 2.11 -0.87 6.05
CA VAL A 32 1.35 -0.98 4.78
C VAL A 32 -0.06 -0.41 4.90
N ASP A 33 -0.70 -0.58 6.06
CA ASP A 33 -2.06 -0.12 6.30
C ASP A 33 -2.15 1.41 6.25
N GLU A 34 -1.14 2.14 6.74
CA GLU A 34 -1.05 3.60 6.62
C GLU A 34 -1.09 4.02 5.14
N TYR A 35 -0.32 3.35 4.28
CA TYR A 35 -0.33 3.63 2.84
C TYR A 35 -1.66 3.28 2.16
N LEU A 36 -2.36 2.26 2.64
CA LEU A 36 -3.72 1.95 2.18
C LEU A 36 -4.68 3.09 2.54
N TYR A 37 -4.57 3.65 3.75
CA TYR A 37 -5.37 4.80 4.16
C TYR A 37 -5.03 6.04 3.34
N ASP A 38 -3.76 6.28 3.02
CA ASP A 38 -3.36 7.36 2.11
C ASP A 38 -4.00 7.19 0.73
N ALA A 39 -3.97 5.99 0.16
CA ALA A 39 -4.61 5.71 -1.12
C ALA A 39 -6.12 6.03 -1.08
N LYS A 40 -6.79 5.71 0.03
CA LYS A 40 -8.21 6.04 0.24
C LYS A 40 -8.43 7.57 0.36
N ASN A 41 -7.59 8.26 1.12
CA ASN A 41 -7.72 9.69 1.42
C ASN A 41 -7.38 10.59 0.22
N GLN A 42 -6.49 10.15 -0.67
CA GLN A 42 -6.11 10.90 -1.88
C GLN A 42 -7.13 10.76 -3.03
N GLY A 43 -8.23 10.02 -2.83
CA GLY A 43 -9.32 9.90 -3.82
C GLY A 43 -9.63 8.47 -4.29
N ARG A 44 -9.05 7.43 -3.67
CA ARG A 44 -9.23 6.01 -4.01
C ARG A 44 -8.74 5.67 -5.43
N ASP A 45 -9.03 4.45 -5.88
CA ASP A 45 -8.67 3.87 -7.20
C ASP A 45 -7.19 4.05 -7.55
N ARG A 46 -6.31 3.76 -6.59
CA ARG A 46 -4.87 3.97 -6.71
C ARG A 46 -4.06 3.09 -5.78
N ALA A 47 -2.79 2.96 -6.10
CA ALA A 47 -1.78 2.41 -5.22
C ALA A 47 -0.92 3.52 -4.62
N VAL A 48 -0.63 3.44 -3.33
CA VAL A 48 0.41 4.22 -2.65
C VAL A 48 1.44 3.21 -2.17
N PHE A 49 2.70 3.42 -2.54
CA PHE A 49 3.79 2.53 -2.21
C PHE A 49 4.94 3.29 -1.57
N HIS A 50 5.59 2.66 -0.62
CA HIS A 50 6.83 3.13 -0.02
C HIS A 50 7.93 2.10 -0.23
N ILE A 51 9.11 2.59 -0.60
CA ILE A 51 10.33 1.79 -0.70
C ILE A 51 11.38 2.58 0.07
N PRO A 52 11.68 2.20 1.32
CA PRO A 52 12.60 2.93 2.19
C PRO A 52 13.94 3.24 1.50
N GLU A 53 14.44 2.30 0.70
CA GLU A 53 15.73 2.37 0.02
C GLU A 53 15.78 3.37 -1.15
N LEU A 54 14.62 3.76 -1.70
CA LEU A 54 14.49 4.74 -2.79
C LEU A 54 14.12 6.15 -2.30
N SER A 55 13.80 6.30 -1.01
CA SER A 55 13.42 7.60 -0.43
C SER A 55 14.61 8.52 -0.13
N SER A 56 15.85 8.04 -0.31
CA SER A 56 17.08 8.84 -0.27
C SER A 56 17.47 9.37 -1.64
N ASP A 57 16.58 10.13 -2.28
CA ASP A 57 17.01 11.13 -3.27
C ASP A 57 16.88 12.51 -2.62
N LYS A 58 17.95 12.90 -1.91
CA LYS A 58 18.33 14.31 -1.84
C LYS A 58 19.02 14.63 -3.18
N ILE A 59 18.29 15.18 -4.13
CA ILE A 59 18.84 16.07 -5.16
C ILE A 59 17.99 17.34 -5.18
#